data_AF-A0A8T4PQ66-F1
#
_entry.id   AF-A0A8T4PQ66-F1
#
_cell.length_a   1.000
_cell.length_b   1.000
_cell.length_c   1.000
_cell.angle_alpha   90.00
_cell.angle_beta   90.00
_cell.angle_gamma   90.00
#
_symmetry.space_group_name_H-M   'P 1'
#
loop_
_entity.id
_entity.type
_entity.pdbx_description
1 polymer ?
#
loop_
_entity_poly.entity_id
_entity_poly.type
_entity_poly.pdbx_seq_one_letter_code
_entity_poly.pdbx_strand_id
1 'polypeptide(L)'
;MAEEDFDLVPYKDISELKRELEGMKGRKDVPAADIYSAVQKLTQTITDMLEVFGAATEQMKLDEREYESEAKKHEMIISKLDKLIEQNRTIAEGMVAIVEMVKEKIIAPTKEREEMFKPQREESLFKPRPEPRPFMRPEWQPRPEPVQRTQPILATPQMASPMPPMPPPDFGLQMPPMEPAPPPDLDFPEEPFSLDEGPKKKGLFGMFKK
;
A
#
# COMPACT_ATOMS: atom_id res chain seq x y z
N MET A 1 10.33 20.29 -9.72
CA MET A 1 10.72 18.89 -10.01
C MET A 1 11.37 18.90 -11.38
N ALA A 2 12.45 18.15 -11.54
CA ALA A 2 13.50 18.29 -12.55
C ALA A 2 12.98 18.41 -14.00
N GLU A 3 13.27 19.53 -14.65
CA GLU A 3 13.14 19.76 -16.11
C GLU A 3 14.51 20.02 -16.76
N GLU A 4 15.59 19.60 -16.12
CA GLU A 4 16.95 19.75 -16.61
C GLU A 4 17.57 18.35 -16.63
N ASP A 5 18.27 18.00 -17.71
CA ASP A 5 18.93 16.72 -17.97
C ASP A 5 18.14 15.67 -18.79
N PHE A 6 17.36 16.11 -19.79
CA PHE A 6 17.29 15.34 -21.03
C PHE A 6 18.61 15.55 -21.76
N ASP A 7 19.58 14.69 -21.45
CA ASP A 7 20.86 14.59 -22.13
C ASP A 7 20.60 14.30 -23.62
N LEU A 8 20.57 15.39 -24.42
CA LEU A 8 20.32 15.47 -25.86
C LEU A 8 21.48 14.88 -26.68
N VAL A 9 22.03 13.77 -26.20
CA VAL A 9 23.21 13.09 -26.73
C VAL A 9 23.06 12.66 -28.20
N PRO A 10 21.87 12.38 -28.79
CA PRO A 10 21.82 12.01 -30.22
C PRO A 10 21.74 13.19 -31.20
N TYR A 11 21.39 14.40 -30.75
CA TYR A 11 21.14 15.51 -31.68
C TYR A 11 22.43 16.04 -32.30
N LYS A 12 23.54 16.00 -31.53
CA LYS A 12 24.87 16.37 -32.01
C LYS A 12 25.32 15.43 -33.13
N ASP A 13 25.22 14.13 -32.93
CA ASP A 13 25.70 13.12 -33.88
C ASP A 13 24.95 13.21 -35.23
N ILE A 14 23.62 13.36 -35.18
CA ILE A 14 22.81 13.54 -36.39
C ILE A 14 23.15 14.85 -37.10
N SER A 15 23.37 15.93 -36.34
CA SER A 15 23.73 17.23 -36.92
C SER A 15 25.12 17.22 -37.55
N GLU A 16 26.07 16.49 -36.96
CA GLU A 16 27.42 16.32 -37.49
C GLU A 16 27.44 15.44 -38.73
N LEU A 17 26.76 14.29 -38.71
CA LEU A 17 26.56 13.42 -39.87
C LEU A 17 25.89 14.15 -41.04
N LYS A 18 24.84 14.93 -40.74
CA LYS A 18 24.16 15.76 -41.75
C LYS A 18 25.10 16.81 -42.34
N ARG A 19 25.91 17.47 -41.51
CA ARG A 19 26.90 18.47 -41.93
C ARG A 19 28.00 17.85 -42.81
N GLU A 20 28.48 16.66 -42.46
CA GLU A 20 29.43 15.91 -43.31
C GLU A 20 28.81 15.56 -44.66
N LEU A 21 27.55 15.10 -44.67
CA LEU A 21 26.84 14.74 -45.89
C LEU A 21 26.61 15.92 -46.83
N GLU A 22 26.19 17.07 -46.28
CA GLU A 22 26.06 18.32 -47.02
C GLU A 22 27.42 18.83 -47.50
N GLY A 23 28.47 18.65 -46.70
CA GLY A 23 29.83 19.00 -47.06
C GLY A 23 30.36 18.19 -48.23
N MET A 24 29.99 16.91 -48.36
CA MET A 24 30.40 16.03 -49.46
C MET A 24 29.55 16.22 -50.72
N LYS A 25 28.33 16.75 -50.59
CA LYS A 25 27.41 16.97 -51.70
C LYS A 25 27.91 18.07 -52.64
N GLY A 26 28.33 17.69 -53.85
CA GLY A 26 28.75 18.62 -54.91
C GLY A 26 30.26 18.79 -55.08
N ARG A 27 31.08 18.16 -54.23
CA ARG A 27 32.53 18.05 -54.47
C ARG A 27 32.80 16.90 -55.45
N LYS A 28 33.56 17.16 -56.53
CA LYS A 28 33.93 16.12 -57.52
C LYS A 28 35.00 15.16 -57.02
N ASP A 29 35.70 15.52 -55.94
CA ASP A 29 36.86 14.79 -55.43
C ASP A 29 36.51 13.79 -54.31
N VAL A 30 35.22 13.70 -53.94
CA VAL A 30 34.77 12.76 -52.89
C VAL A 30 34.35 11.44 -53.54
N PRO A 31 34.92 10.30 -53.13
CA PRO A 31 34.53 9.01 -53.67
C PRO A 31 33.10 8.66 -53.23
N ALA A 32 32.32 8.10 -54.15
CA ALA A 32 30.92 7.73 -53.88
C ALA A 32 30.76 6.74 -52.70
N ALA A 33 31.80 5.96 -52.41
CA ALA A 33 31.84 5.04 -51.28
C ALA A 33 31.74 5.76 -49.92
N ASP A 34 32.35 6.93 -49.77
CA ASP A 34 32.35 7.69 -48.51
C ASP A 34 30.97 8.28 -48.25
N ILE A 35 30.31 8.77 -49.30
CA ILE A 35 28.93 9.27 -49.23
C ILE A 35 27.99 8.13 -48.82
N TYR A 36 28.13 6.94 -49.43
CA TYR A 36 27.31 5.79 -49.07
C TYR A 36 27.51 5.36 -47.62
N SER A 37 28.76 5.34 -47.13
CA SER A 37 29.08 5.04 -45.74
C SER A 37 28.45 6.05 -44.77
N ALA A 38 28.51 7.34 -45.09
CA ALA A 38 27.90 8.39 -44.27
C ALA A 38 26.37 8.28 -44.21
N VAL A 39 25.72 7.98 -45.35
CA VAL A 39 24.27 7.72 -45.38
C VAL A 39 23.93 6.49 -44.54
N GLN A 40 24.68 5.40 -44.66
CA GLN A 40 24.43 4.19 -43.86
C GLN A 40 24.56 4.46 -42.36
N LYS A 41 25.61 5.19 -41.94
CA LYS A 41 25.78 5.57 -40.53
C LYS A 41 24.61 6.40 -40.03
N LEU A 42 24.17 7.40 -40.81
CA LEU A 42 23.02 8.21 -40.45
C LEU A 42 21.72 7.37 -40.36
N THR A 43 21.49 6.46 -41.30
CA THR A 43 20.34 5.54 -41.25
C THR A 43 20.40 4.67 -40.01
N GLN A 44 21.57 4.11 -39.70
CA GLN A 44 21.75 3.30 -38.49
C GLN A 44 21.46 4.10 -37.23
N THR A 45 22.01 5.31 -37.08
CA THR A 45 21.75 6.18 -35.92
C THR A 45 20.27 6.52 -35.77
N ILE A 46 19.55 6.73 -36.89
CA ILE A 46 18.09 6.97 -36.85
C ILE A 46 17.36 5.70 -36.42
N THR A 47 17.75 4.53 -36.92
CA THR A 47 17.17 3.24 -36.52
C THR A 47 17.39 2.97 -35.03
N ASP A 48 18.60 3.18 -34.52
CA ASP A 48 18.93 3.01 -33.10
C ASP A 48 18.10 3.96 -32.22
N MET A 49 17.90 5.20 -32.67
CA MET A 49 17.04 6.17 -31.98
C MET A 49 15.58 5.72 -31.94
N LEU A 50 15.05 5.19 -33.05
CA LEU A 50 13.68 4.66 -33.10
C LEU A 50 13.50 3.45 -32.17
N GLU A 51 14.52 2.60 -32.05
CA GLU A 51 14.53 1.48 -31.12
C GLU A 51 14.50 1.96 -29.65
N VAL A 52 15.35 2.93 -29.30
CA VAL A 52 15.35 3.55 -27.96
C VAL A 52 14.01 4.19 -27.65
N PHE A 53 13.41 4.92 -28.60
CA PHE A 53 12.06 5.48 -28.40
C PHE A 53 10.99 4.41 -28.26
N GLY A 54 11.09 3.30 -29.02
CA GLY A 54 10.22 2.15 -28.89
C GLY A 54 10.27 1.55 -27.48
N ALA A 55 11.48 1.26 -27.01
CA ALA A 55 11.73 0.73 -25.66
C ALA A 55 11.25 1.69 -24.57
N ALA A 56 11.54 2.99 -24.69
CA ALA A 56 11.10 4.00 -23.74
C ALA A 56 9.56 4.11 -23.69
N THR A 57 8.90 4.05 -24.85
CA THR A 57 7.43 4.10 -24.92
C THR A 57 6.79 2.85 -24.32
N GLU A 58 7.39 1.68 -24.51
CA GLU A 58 6.94 0.44 -23.88
C GLU A 58 7.13 0.48 -22.37
N GLN A 59 8.27 0.98 -21.89
CA GLN A 59 8.53 1.18 -20.47
C GLN A 59 7.50 2.12 -19.83
N MET A 60 7.21 3.26 -20.47
CA MET A 60 6.19 4.20 -19.96
C MET A 60 4.81 3.55 -19.82
N LYS A 61 4.41 2.68 -20.76
CA LYS A 61 3.14 1.94 -20.65
C LYS A 61 3.13 0.94 -19.50
N LEU A 62 4.27 0.31 -19.22
CA LEU A 62 4.41 -0.59 -18.08
C LEU A 62 4.32 0.18 -16.77
N ASP A 63 5.03 1.32 -16.67
CA ASP A 63 5.02 2.20 -15.51
C ASP A 63 3.61 2.76 -15.23
N GLU A 64 2.87 3.18 -16.26
CA GLU A 64 1.46 3.62 -16.15
C GLU A 64 0.59 2.51 -15.55
N ARG A 65 0.74 1.28 -16.04
CA ARG A 65 -0.03 0.12 -15.55
C ARG A 65 0.34 -0.23 -14.12
N GLU A 66 1.61 -0.11 -13.75
CA GLU A 66 2.06 -0.32 -12.38
C GLU A 66 1.45 0.74 -11.45
N TYR A 67 1.50 2.03 -11.85
CA TYR A 67 0.92 3.14 -11.11
C TYR A 67 -0.59 2.98 -10.90
N GLU A 68 -1.34 2.54 -11.92
CA GLU A 68 -2.76 2.22 -11.77
C GLU A 68 -2.99 1.09 -10.75
N SER A 69 -2.13 0.07 -10.75
CA SER A 69 -2.24 -1.05 -9.81
C SER A 69 -1.94 -0.62 -8.38
N GLU A 70 -0.96 0.28 -8.19
CA GLU A 70 -0.63 0.85 -6.88
C GLU A 70 -1.72 1.79 -6.38
N ALA A 71 -2.26 2.64 -7.25
CA ALA A 71 -3.38 3.51 -6.93
C ALA A 71 -4.59 2.71 -6.42
N LYS A 72 -4.92 1.58 -7.08
CA LYS A 72 -5.98 0.67 -6.63
C LYS A 72 -5.68 0.04 -5.27
N LYS A 73 -4.42 -0.33 -4.99
CA LYS A 73 -4.02 -0.84 -3.67
C LYS A 73 -4.19 0.23 -2.60
N HIS A 74 -3.79 1.48 -2.86
CA HIS A 74 -3.98 2.60 -1.94
C HIS A 74 -5.46 2.88 -1.67
N GLU A 75 -6.29 2.87 -2.72
CA GLU A 75 -7.74 3.02 -2.58
C GLU A 75 -8.35 1.91 -1.70
N MET A 76 -7.93 0.66 -1.89
CA MET A 76 -8.36 -0.46 -1.03
C MET A 76 -7.94 -0.26 0.43
N ILE A 77 -6.72 0.24 0.69
CA ILE A 77 -6.24 0.52 2.05
C ILE A 77 -7.08 1.60 2.70
N ILE A 78 -7.35 2.71 1.99
CA ILE A 78 -8.18 3.81 2.48
C ILE A 78 -9.58 3.29 2.84
N SER A 79 -10.21 2.52 1.96
CA SER A 79 -11.52 1.92 2.22
C SER A 79 -11.53 1.01 3.46
N LYS A 80 -10.46 0.24 3.69
CA LYS A 80 -10.32 -0.59 4.90
C LYS A 80 -10.13 0.26 6.15
N LEU A 81 -9.37 1.35 6.07
CA LEU A 81 -9.17 2.27 7.18
C LEU A 81 -10.46 2.97 7.57
N ASP A 82 -11.26 3.42 6.60
CA ASP A 82 -12.56 4.04 6.86
C ASP A 82 -13.50 3.08 7.59
N LYS A 83 -13.56 1.81 7.16
CA LYS A 83 -14.34 0.78 7.87
C LYS A 83 -13.87 0.57 9.31
N LEU A 84 -12.56 0.58 9.56
CA LEU A 84 -12.01 0.47 10.91
C LEU A 84 -12.36 1.70 11.77
N ILE A 85 -12.32 2.90 11.19
CA ILE A 85 -12.73 4.14 11.88
C ILE A 85 -14.20 4.05 12.27
N GLU A 86 -15.06 3.60 11.34
CA GLU A 86 -16.50 3.48 11.56
C GLU A 86 -16.81 2.43 12.65
N GLN A 87 -16.16 1.27 12.61
CA GLN A 87 -16.26 0.25 13.66
C GLN A 87 -15.81 0.77 15.02
N ASN A 88 -14.65 1.45 15.08
CA ASN A 88 -14.15 2.01 16.33
C ASN A 88 -15.07 3.09 16.89
N ARG A 89 -15.69 3.90 16.01
CA ARG A 89 -16.72 4.86 16.41
C ARG A 89 -17.92 4.16 17.04
N THR A 90 -18.47 3.13 16.40
CA THR A 90 -19.60 2.35 16.96
C THR A 90 -19.26 1.70 18.29
N ILE A 91 -18.05 1.15 18.46
CA ILE A 91 -17.60 0.58 19.73
C ILE A 91 -17.53 1.66 20.81
N ALA A 92 -16.94 2.81 20.50
CA ALA A 92 -16.83 3.93 21.44
C ALA A 92 -18.20 4.45 21.87
N GLU A 93 -19.13 4.64 20.93
CA GLU A 93 -20.52 5.02 21.20
C GLU A 93 -21.22 3.98 22.10
N GLY A 94 -21.05 2.68 21.81
CA GLY A 94 -21.57 1.61 22.65
C GLY A 94 -21.01 1.60 24.08
N MET A 95 -19.70 1.85 24.25
CA MET A 95 -19.07 1.96 25.56
C MET A 95 -19.62 3.15 26.36
N VAL A 96 -19.81 4.31 25.71
CA VAL A 96 -20.40 5.49 26.34
C VAL A 96 -21.82 5.19 26.81
N ALA A 97 -22.65 4.56 25.97
CA ALA A 97 -24.01 4.17 26.33
C ALA A 97 -24.04 3.22 27.54
N ILE A 98 -23.14 2.23 27.60
CA ILE A 98 -23.02 1.33 28.76
C ILE A 98 -22.65 2.11 30.02
N VAL A 99 -21.70 3.04 29.92
CA VAL A 99 -21.29 3.88 31.07
C VAL A 99 -22.47 4.75 31.55
N GLU A 100 -23.27 5.31 30.65
CA GLU A 100 -24.47 6.07 30.99
C GLU A 100 -25.53 5.19 31.69
N MET A 101 -25.82 4.01 31.14
CA MET A 101 -26.76 3.06 31.75
C MET A 101 -26.31 2.59 33.14
N VAL A 102 -25.00 2.37 33.33
CA VAL A 102 -24.43 1.99 34.64
C VAL A 102 -24.51 3.16 35.62
N LYS A 103 -24.22 4.39 35.20
CA LYS A 103 -24.39 5.59 36.02
C LYS A 103 -25.85 5.76 36.45
N GLU A 104 -26.81 5.59 35.54
CA GLU A 104 -28.23 5.68 35.83
C GLU A 104 -28.68 4.57 36.80
N LYS A 105 -28.28 3.32 36.58
CA LYS A 105 -28.75 2.18 37.40
C LYS A 105 -28.05 2.03 38.74
N ILE A 106 -26.80 2.48 38.88
CA ILE A 106 -26.02 2.28 40.11
C ILE A 106 -25.90 3.56 40.92
N ILE A 107 -25.69 4.72 40.28
CA ILE A 107 -25.33 5.96 40.98
C ILE A 107 -26.57 6.81 41.29
N ALA A 108 -27.53 6.91 40.36
CA ALA A 108 -28.76 7.69 40.56
C ALA A 108 -29.64 7.17 41.71
N PRO A 109 -29.92 5.85 41.87
CA PRO A 109 -30.75 5.37 42.97
C PRO A 109 -30.09 5.51 44.34
N THR A 110 -28.75 5.59 44.42
CA THR A 110 -28.05 5.90 45.68
C THR A 110 -28.22 7.36 46.11
N LYS A 111 -28.28 8.31 45.17
CA LYS A 111 -28.48 9.74 45.53
C LYS A 111 -29.90 10.01 46.02
N GLU A 112 -30.92 9.42 45.41
CA GLU A 112 -32.30 9.56 45.89
C GLU A 112 -32.53 8.84 47.23
N ARG A 113 -31.77 7.76 47.51
CA ARG A 113 -31.83 7.04 48.79
C ARG A 113 -31.03 7.71 49.91
N GLU A 114 -29.93 8.39 49.60
CA GLU A 114 -29.17 9.21 50.56
C GLU A 114 -29.90 10.49 50.96
N GLU A 115 -30.68 11.12 50.08
CA GLU A 115 -31.47 12.30 50.46
C GLU A 115 -32.68 11.96 51.35
N MET A 116 -33.16 10.71 51.30
CA MET A 116 -34.26 10.21 52.17
C MET A 116 -33.79 9.72 53.54
N PHE A 117 -32.49 9.48 53.72
CA PHE A 117 -31.87 9.15 55.01
C PHE A 117 -30.87 10.25 55.40
N LYS A 118 -31.39 11.41 55.81
CA LYS A 118 -30.66 12.25 56.77
C LYS A 118 -30.83 11.62 58.15
N PRO A 119 -29.85 10.89 58.72
CA PRO A 119 -29.89 10.61 60.13
C PRO A 119 -29.85 11.96 60.85
N GLN A 120 -30.85 12.15 61.70
CA GLN A 120 -30.88 13.17 62.73
C GLN A 120 -29.49 13.21 63.38
N ARG A 121 -28.91 14.41 63.39
CA ARG A 121 -27.56 14.70 63.88
C ARG A 121 -27.55 14.44 65.39
N GLU A 122 -27.35 13.20 65.81
CA GLU A 122 -26.98 12.90 67.19
C GLU A 122 -25.56 13.38 67.43
N GLU A 123 -25.41 14.19 68.47
CA GLU A 123 -24.15 14.66 69.02
C GLU A 123 -23.31 13.46 69.46
N SER A 124 -22.45 12.96 68.57
CA SER A 124 -21.42 11.99 68.92
C SER A 124 -20.24 12.72 69.57
N LEU A 125 -20.32 12.85 70.90
CA LEU A 125 -19.18 13.03 71.78
C LEU A 125 -18.06 12.01 71.45
N PHE A 126 -16.87 12.52 71.18
CA PHE A 126 -15.56 11.88 71.40
C PHE A 126 -15.36 10.42 70.94
N LYS A 127 -14.51 10.26 69.91
CA LYS A 127 -13.45 9.23 69.91
C LYS A 127 -12.27 9.69 69.04
N PRO A 128 -11.02 9.71 69.56
CA PRO A 128 -9.85 10.02 68.76
C PRO A 128 -9.54 8.89 67.76
N ARG A 129 -9.18 9.31 66.55
CA ARG A 129 -8.73 8.49 65.43
C ARG A 129 -7.40 7.78 65.77
N PRO A 130 -7.29 6.45 65.66
CA PRO A 130 -5.99 5.80 65.66
C PRO A 130 -5.28 6.03 64.32
N GLU A 131 -3.97 6.24 64.40
CA GLU A 131 -3.05 6.63 63.33
C GLU A 131 -3.10 5.69 62.10
N PRO A 132 -2.81 6.21 60.89
CA PRO A 132 -2.71 5.38 59.69
C PRO A 132 -1.47 4.48 59.77
N ARG A 133 -1.66 3.17 59.62
CA ARG A 133 -0.57 2.22 59.39
C ARG A 133 0.17 2.58 58.09
N PRO A 134 1.51 2.47 58.03
CA PRO A 134 2.23 2.61 56.78
C PRO A 134 1.85 1.46 55.83
N PHE A 135 1.29 1.82 54.68
CA PHE A 135 1.08 0.92 53.55
C PHE A 135 2.47 0.49 53.04
N MET A 136 2.83 -0.78 53.18
CA MET A 136 3.99 -1.32 52.49
C MET A 136 3.68 -1.35 50.99
N ARG A 137 4.54 -0.70 50.20
CA ARG A 137 4.50 -0.79 48.73
C ARG A 137 4.84 -2.24 48.33
N PRO A 138 4.11 -2.84 47.38
CA PRO A 138 4.55 -4.07 46.74
C PRO A 138 5.88 -3.82 46.02
N GLU A 139 6.85 -4.66 46.30
CA GLU A 139 8.15 -4.69 45.68
C GLU A 139 7.97 -5.06 44.18
N TRP A 140 8.38 -4.15 43.30
CA TRP A 140 8.38 -4.39 41.87
C TRP A 140 9.41 -5.48 41.57
N GLN A 141 8.95 -6.65 41.14
CA GLN A 141 9.85 -7.66 40.56
C GLN A 141 10.34 -7.15 39.19
N PRO A 142 11.66 -7.16 38.93
CA PRO A 142 12.18 -6.81 37.62
C PRO A 142 11.73 -7.86 36.59
N ARG A 143 11.16 -7.36 35.50
CA ARG A 143 10.81 -8.13 34.29
C ARG A 143 12.07 -8.81 33.75
N PRO A 144 12.05 -10.11 33.41
CA PRO A 144 13.20 -10.74 32.76
C PRO A 144 13.43 -10.13 31.38
N GLU A 145 14.70 -9.81 31.09
CA GLU A 145 15.17 -9.25 29.82
C GLU A 145 14.89 -10.19 28.63
N PRO A 146 14.59 -9.64 27.44
CA PRO A 146 14.51 -10.45 26.24
C PRO A 146 15.92 -10.95 25.84
N VAL A 147 16.00 -12.26 25.60
CA VAL A 147 17.16 -12.97 25.07
C VAL A 147 17.68 -12.25 23.82
N GLN A 148 18.97 -11.89 23.83
CA GLN A 148 19.64 -11.26 22.70
C GLN A 148 19.56 -12.18 21.49
N ARG A 149 18.89 -11.70 20.44
CA ARG A 149 18.95 -12.28 19.11
C ARG A 149 20.35 -11.98 18.57
N THR A 150 21.19 -13.01 18.49
CA THR A 150 22.50 -12.96 17.84
C THR A 150 22.33 -12.44 16.41
N GLN A 151 22.95 -11.29 16.11
CA GLN A 151 23.10 -10.81 14.74
C GLN A 151 24.07 -11.73 13.98
N PRO A 152 23.84 -12.02 12.68
CA PRO A 152 24.85 -12.65 11.87
C PRO A 152 25.91 -11.63 11.47
N ILE A 153 27.16 -12.01 11.72
CA ILE A 153 28.39 -11.33 11.33
C ILE A 153 28.45 -11.25 9.79
N LEU A 154 28.67 -10.05 9.26
CA LEU A 154 29.10 -9.82 7.89
C LEU A 154 30.50 -10.43 7.69
N ALA A 155 30.58 -11.51 6.92
CA ALA A 155 31.83 -12.07 6.44
C ALA A 155 31.97 -11.87 4.92
N THR A 156 33.13 -11.34 4.55
CA THR A 156 33.69 -11.11 3.22
C THR A 156 33.74 -12.36 2.33
N PRO A 157 33.85 -12.21 0.98
CA PRO A 157 33.66 -13.30 0.05
C PRO A 157 34.91 -14.18 -0.04
N GLN A 158 34.74 -15.50 0.11
CA GLN A 158 35.74 -16.49 -0.29
C GLN A 158 35.10 -17.54 -1.22
N MET A 159 35.90 -17.91 -2.21
CA MET A 159 35.58 -18.73 -3.36
C MET A 159 35.20 -20.17 -3.04
N ALA A 160 34.24 -20.68 -3.83
CA ALA A 160 34.10 -22.04 -4.35
C ALA A 160 34.26 -23.26 -3.42
N SER A 161 33.13 -23.95 -3.17
CA SER A 161 32.99 -25.42 -3.24
C SER A 161 31.51 -25.81 -3.31
N PRO A 162 31.07 -26.73 -4.19
CA PRO A 162 29.68 -27.17 -4.25
C PRO A 162 29.38 -28.17 -3.12
N MET A 163 28.41 -27.85 -2.26
CA MET A 163 27.89 -28.80 -1.25
C MET A 163 26.94 -29.82 -1.89
N PRO A 164 26.92 -31.07 -1.42
CA PRO A 164 25.94 -32.07 -1.83
C PRO A 164 24.53 -31.77 -1.26
N PRO A 165 23.44 -32.21 -1.92
CA PRO A 165 22.08 -31.92 -1.48
C PRO A 165 21.75 -32.68 -0.19
N MET A 166 21.24 -31.96 0.81
CA MET A 166 20.63 -32.56 2.00
C MET A 166 19.26 -33.17 1.67
N PRO A 167 18.92 -34.35 2.20
CA PRO A 167 17.56 -34.87 2.15
C PRO A 167 16.63 -34.08 3.08
N PRO A 168 15.34 -33.93 2.73
CA PRO A 168 14.36 -33.26 3.58
C PRO A 168 14.08 -34.08 4.85
N PRO A 169 13.74 -33.41 5.97
CA PRO A 169 13.39 -34.09 7.22
C PRO A 169 12.08 -34.87 7.07
N ASP A 170 12.16 -36.16 7.40
CA ASP A 170 11.05 -37.12 7.50
C ASP A 170 10.17 -36.77 8.70
N PHE A 171 9.09 -36.02 8.45
CA PHE A 171 8.01 -35.82 9.41
C PHE A 171 7.01 -36.97 9.29
N GLY A 172 7.31 -38.07 9.98
CA GLY A 172 6.42 -39.22 10.17
C GLY A 172 5.21 -38.90 11.05
N LEU A 173 4.33 -38.00 10.63
CA LEU A 173 3.00 -37.81 11.22
C LEU A 173 1.94 -38.32 10.26
N GLN A 174 1.53 -39.55 10.53
CA GLN A 174 0.38 -40.22 9.96
C GLN A 174 -0.90 -39.43 10.31
N MET A 175 -1.29 -38.48 9.45
CA MET A 175 -2.62 -37.87 9.46
C MET A 175 -3.56 -38.77 8.65
N PRO A 176 -4.78 -39.07 9.14
CA PRO A 176 -5.77 -39.77 8.34
C PRO A 176 -6.15 -38.91 7.12
N PRO A 177 -6.53 -39.54 5.98
CA PRO A 177 -6.92 -38.80 4.79
C PRO A 177 -8.14 -37.93 5.12
N MET A 178 -7.99 -36.62 4.97
CA MET A 178 -9.13 -35.71 4.97
C MET A 178 -9.96 -36.00 3.71
N GLU A 179 -11.22 -36.38 3.91
CA GLU A 179 -12.20 -36.35 2.84
C GLU A 179 -12.35 -34.90 2.35
N PRO A 180 -12.43 -34.66 1.03
CA PRO A 180 -12.69 -33.34 0.51
C PRO A 180 -14.07 -32.88 0.98
N ALA A 181 -14.11 -31.76 1.71
CA ALA A 181 -15.37 -31.12 2.06
C ALA A 181 -16.14 -30.78 0.77
N PRO A 182 -17.47 -30.99 0.72
CA PRO A 182 -18.26 -30.59 -0.43
C PRO A 182 -18.13 -29.08 -0.63
N PRO A 183 -18.07 -28.61 -1.90
CA PRO A 183 -17.99 -27.19 -2.18
C PRO A 183 -19.21 -26.47 -1.57
N PRO A 184 -19.04 -25.23 -1.07
CA PRO A 184 -20.15 -24.44 -0.58
C PRO A 184 -21.17 -24.25 -1.72
N ASP A 185 -22.44 -24.54 -1.46
CA ASP A 185 -23.57 -24.21 -2.33
C ASP A 185 -23.69 -22.67 -2.39
N LEU A 186 -22.96 -22.09 -3.34
CA LEU A 186 -23.10 -20.70 -3.73
C LEU A 186 -24.22 -20.64 -4.78
N ASP A 187 -25.46 -20.69 -4.27
CA ASP A 187 -26.65 -20.30 -5.02
C ASP A 187 -26.58 -18.79 -5.29
N PHE A 188 -25.83 -18.41 -6.32
CA PHE A 188 -25.91 -17.08 -6.89
C PHE A 188 -27.16 -17.03 -7.77
N PRO A 189 -28.14 -16.15 -7.50
CA PRO A 189 -29.18 -15.89 -8.48
C PRO A 189 -28.53 -15.37 -9.76
N GLU A 190 -28.73 -16.09 -10.87
CA GLU A 190 -28.39 -15.66 -12.22
C GLU A 190 -29.19 -14.41 -12.56
N GLU A 191 -28.66 -13.23 -12.25
CA GLU A 191 -29.09 -12.00 -12.90
C GLU A 191 -28.41 -11.92 -14.27
N PRO A 192 -29.18 -11.86 -15.38
CA PRO A 192 -28.61 -11.76 -16.70
C PRO A 192 -27.91 -10.41 -16.85
N PHE A 193 -26.58 -10.44 -16.98
CA PHE A 193 -25.82 -9.30 -17.46
C PHE A 193 -26.29 -8.94 -18.87
N SER A 194 -27.13 -7.92 -18.96
CA SER A 194 -27.47 -7.22 -20.20
C SER A 194 -26.24 -6.46 -20.70
N LEU A 195 -25.37 -7.16 -21.43
CA LEU A 195 -24.44 -6.56 -22.38
C LEU A 195 -25.27 -6.04 -23.56
N ASP A 196 -25.37 -4.70 -23.65
CA ASP A 196 -25.57 -3.88 -24.85
C ASP A 196 -26.59 -2.75 -24.63
N GLU A 197 -26.10 -1.54 -24.32
CA GLU A 197 -26.73 -0.32 -24.82
C GLU A 197 -25.72 0.83 -24.81
N GLY A 198 -25.14 1.09 -25.98
CA GLY A 198 -24.31 2.28 -26.22
C GLY A 198 -25.08 3.59 -25.97
N PRO A 199 -24.37 4.70 -25.67
CA PRO A 199 -25.01 5.96 -25.35
C PRO A 199 -25.72 6.57 -26.57
N LYS A 200 -27.07 6.55 -26.56
CA LYS A 200 -27.92 7.27 -27.51
C LYS A 200 -27.77 8.79 -27.30
N LYS A 201 -27.04 9.44 -28.21
CA LYS A 201 -27.02 10.91 -28.39
C LYS A 201 -28.43 11.40 -28.67
N LYS A 202 -29.08 12.06 -27.71
CA LYS A 202 -30.31 12.84 -27.94
C LYS A 202 -29.92 14.19 -28.52
N GLY A 203 -30.37 14.43 -29.75
CA GLY A 203 -30.16 15.68 -30.48
C GLY A 203 -30.89 16.85 -29.84
N LEU A 204 -30.18 17.97 -29.77
CA LEU A 204 -30.62 19.24 -29.19
C LEU A 204 -31.06 20.20 -30.32
N PHE A 205 -31.92 19.70 -31.21
CA PHE A 205 -32.53 20.50 -32.28
C PHE A 205 -34.05 20.44 -32.11
N GLY A 206 -34.64 21.49 -31.53
CA GLY A 206 -36.11 21.53 -31.39
C GLY A 206 -36.73 22.71 -30.65
N MET A 207 -36.02 23.81 -30.39
CA MET A 207 -36.61 24.98 -29.73
C MET A 207 -36.33 26.27 -30.51
N PHE A 208 -36.89 26.36 -31.72
CA PHE A 208 -37.21 27.66 -32.33
C PHE A 208 -38.40 27.46 -33.28
N LYS A 209 -39.61 27.65 -32.76
CA LYS A 209 -40.79 28.18 -33.48
C LYS A 209 -42.00 28.25 -32.54
N LYS A 210 -42.24 29.41 -31.94
CA LYS A 210 -43.46 30.20 -32.15
C LYS A 210 -43.31 31.56 -31.49
#